data_AF-A0A958EM83-F1
#
_entry.id   AF-A0A958EM83-F1
#
_cell.length_a   1.000
_cell.length_b   1.000
_cell.length_c   1.000
_cell.angle_alpha   90.00
_cell.angle_beta   90.00
_cell.angle_gamma   90.00
#
_symmetry.space_group_name_H-M   'P 1'
#
loop_
_entity.id
_entity.type
_entity.pdbx_description
1 polymer ?
#
loop_
_entity_poly.entity_id
_entity_poly.type
_entity_poly.pdbx_seq_one_letter_code
_entity_poly.pdbx_strand_id
1 'polypeptide(L)'
;FKEYNNHIEKDRALARRFQKIDIVEPTIEDTIKILRGLKPYYEDHHQVRYQPSALKAAAELSAKFISDRKLPDKAIDVIDEAGAAQMLLPVSRRKKTITVKEIEDVVAKVARMPAKTVTSNDAEMLKHLEENLKLVVFGQDKAISELAAAIKMSRAGLRDEQKPIGSYL
;
A
#
# COMPACT_ATOMS: atom_id res chain seq x y z
N PHE A 1 -17.78 -12.09 -3.76
CA PHE A 1 -19.05 -12.42 -4.45
C PHE A 1 -18.96 -13.56 -5.47
N LYS A 2 -17.81 -13.89 -6.07
CA LYS A 2 -17.71 -14.91 -7.14
C LYS A 2 -18.32 -16.27 -6.78
N GLU A 3 -18.08 -16.77 -5.57
CA GLU A 3 -18.59 -18.09 -5.14
C GLU A 3 -20.10 -18.12 -4.92
N TYR A 4 -20.68 -17.08 -4.32
CA TYR A 4 -22.13 -16.97 -4.13
C TYR A 4 -22.87 -17.05 -5.47
N ASN A 5 -22.43 -16.27 -6.47
CA ASN A 5 -23.04 -16.24 -7.80
C ASN A 5 -22.89 -17.59 -8.54
N ASN A 6 -21.79 -18.31 -8.29
CA ASN A 6 -21.51 -19.56 -8.99
C ASN A 6 -22.26 -20.77 -8.40
N HIS A 7 -22.55 -20.76 -7.10
CA HIS A 7 -23.05 -21.95 -6.40
C HIS A 7 -24.40 -21.74 -5.71
N ILE A 8 -24.61 -20.62 -5.02
CA ILE A 8 -25.81 -20.40 -4.20
C ILE A 8 -26.93 -19.78 -5.03
N GLU A 9 -26.61 -18.77 -5.86
CA GLU A 9 -27.60 -18.07 -6.67
C GLU A 9 -28.18 -18.97 -7.79
N LYS A 10 -27.38 -19.90 -8.32
CA LYS A 10 -27.84 -20.86 -9.34
C LYS A 10 -28.74 -21.94 -8.76
N ASP A 11 -28.61 -22.27 -7.48
CA ASP A 11 -29.49 -23.23 -6.81
C ASP A 11 -30.73 -22.51 -6.26
N ARG A 12 -31.83 -22.62 -7.00
CA ARG A 12 -33.11 -22.01 -6.65
C ARG A 12 -33.68 -22.49 -5.30
N ALA A 13 -33.33 -23.70 -4.85
CA ALA A 13 -33.80 -24.23 -3.57
C ALA A 13 -33.09 -23.57 -2.39
N LEU A 14 -31.80 -23.25 -2.54
CA LEU A 14 -30.99 -22.53 -1.56
C LEU A 14 -31.27 -21.03 -1.60
N ALA A 15 -31.28 -20.41 -2.78
CA ALA A 15 -31.44 -18.96 -2.94
C ALA A 15 -32.71 -18.41 -2.25
N ARG A 16 -33.80 -19.19 -2.21
CA ARG A 16 -35.05 -18.78 -1.53
C ARG A 16 -35.04 -18.91 0.00
N ARG A 17 -34.05 -19.59 0.57
CA ARG A 17 -33.92 -19.81 2.03
C ARG A 17 -32.97 -18.82 2.70
N PHE A 18 -32.18 -18.09 1.91
CA PHE A 18 -31.21 -17.12 2.40
C PHE A 18 -31.58 -15.72 1.93
N GLN A 19 -31.45 -14.75 2.85
CA GLN A 19 -31.46 -13.34 2.49
C GLN A 19 -30.03 -12.91 2.17
N LYS A 20 -29.80 -12.44 0.95
CA LYS A 20 -28.52 -11.88 0.55
C LYS A 20 -28.31 -10.55 1.29
N ILE A 21 -27.20 -10.45 2.02
CA ILE A 21 -26.69 -9.21 2.63
C ILE A 21 -25.31 -8.97 2.04
N ASP A 22 -25.17 -7.89 1.25
CA ASP A 22 -23.90 -7.54 0.65
C ASP A 22 -23.01 -6.83 1.67
N ILE A 23 -21.87 -7.45 1.98
CA ILE A 23 -20.82 -6.85 2.80
C ILE A 23 -19.85 -6.15 1.85
N VAL A 24 -19.92 -4.83 1.82
CA VAL A 24 -19.03 -4.00 1.00
C VAL A 24 -17.67 -3.81 1.68
N GLU A 25 -16.64 -3.59 0.87
CA GLU A 25 -15.33 -3.15 1.36
C GLU A 25 -15.49 -1.80 2.09
N PRO A 26 -14.96 -1.64 3.31
CA PRO A 26 -15.06 -0.39 4.06
C PRO A 26 -14.26 0.72 3.39
N THR A 27 -14.68 1.96 3.63
CA THR A 27 -13.91 3.14 3.21
C THR A 27 -12.57 3.23 3.95
N ILE A 28 -11.66 4.06 3.45
CA ILE A 28 -10.40 4.35 4.15
C ILE A 28 -10.69 4.94 5.54
N GLU A 29 -11.66 5.85 5.64
CA GLU A 29 -12.03 6.46 6.93
C GLU A 29 -12.58 5.44 7.93
N ASP A 30 -13.45 4.53 7.48
CA ASP A 30 -13.99 3.49 8.34
C ASP A 30 -12.92 2.46 8.72
N THR A 31 -11.99 2.16 7.79
CA THR A 31 -10.83 1.33 8.10
C THR A 31 -9.98 1.97 9.19
N ILE A 32 -9.73 3.29 9.14
CA ILE A 32 -9.00 3.99 10.21
C ILE A 32 -9.71 3.85 11.56
N LYS A 33 -11.05 3.94 11.59
CA LYS A 33 -11.83 3.71 12.83
C LYS A 33 -11.70 2.27 13.33
N ILE A 34 -11.77 1.29 12.43
CA ILE A 34 -11.56 -0.13 12.75
C ILE A 34 -10.17 -0.34 13.34
N LEU A 35 -9.11 0.16 12.69
CA LEU A 35 -7.74 0.06 13.19
C LEU A 35 -7.57 0.71 14.55
N ARG A 36 -8.24 1.85 14.83
CA ARG A 36 -8.24 2.47 16.16
C ARG A 36 -8.91 1.58 17.21
N GLY A 37 -9.98 0.87 16.86
CA GLY A 37 -10.64 -0.08 17.75
C GLY A 37 -9.79 -1.31 18.06
N LEU A 38 -9.00 -1.78 17.08
CA LEU A 38 -8.10 -2.92 17.22
C LEU A 38 -6.75 -2.56 17.85
N LYS A 39 -6.34 -1.30 17.76
CA LYS A 39 -5.06 -0.78 18.24
C LYS A 39 -4.67 -1.29 19.63
N PRO A 40 -5.53 -1.22 20.68
CA PRO A 40 -5.12 -1.62 22.02
C PRO A 40 -4.66 -3.09 22.12
N TYR A 41 -5.28 -3.98 21.35
CA TYR A 41 -4.93 -5.41 21.34
C TYR A 41 -3.56 -5.65 20.69
N TYR A 42 -3.27 -4.96 19.58
CA TYR A 42 -1.98 -5.04 18.91
C TYR A 42 -0.86 -4.35 19.71
N GLU A 43 -1.17 -3.23 20.38
CA GLU A 43 -0.21 -2.56 21.27
C GLU A 43 0.20 -3.45 22.44
N ASP A 44 -0.75 -4.15 23.06
CA ASP A 44 -0.48 -5.08 24.14
C ASP A 44 0.29 -6.32 23.64
N HIS A 45 -0.18 -6.95 22.57
CA HIS A 45 0.46 -8.13 22.01
C HIS A 45 1.92 -7.85 21.58
N HIS A 46 2.16 -6.73 20.88
CA HIS A 46 3.47 -6.38 20.35
C HIS A 46 4.26 -5.44 21.27
N GLN A 47 3.78 -5.10 22.46
CA GLN A 47 4.47 -4.21 23.41
C GLN A 47 5.00 -2.90 22.76
N VAL A 48 4.24 -2.37 21.80
CA VAL A 48 4.55 -1.12 21.08
C VAL A 48 3.36 -0.17 21.17
N ARG A 49 3.55 1.07 20.74
CA ARG A 49 2.48 2.06 20.56
C ARG A 49 2.36 2.51 19.11
N TYR A 50 1.16 2.52 18.56
CA TYR A 50 0.94 3.03 17.20
C TYR A 50 0.55 4.51 17.22
N GLN A 51 1.28 5.34 16.49
CA GLN A 51 0.85 6.74 16.29
C GLN A 51 -0.44 6.79 15.46
N PRO A 52 -1.33 7.77 15.70
CA PRO A 52 -2.53 7.95 14.87
C PRO A 52 -2.22 8.14 13.39
N SER A 53 -1.10 8.80 13.07
CA SER A 53 -0.58 8.97 11.70
C SER A 53 -0.17 7.63 11.07
N ALA A 54 0.39 6.70 11.85
CA ALA A 54 0.75 5.36 11.37
C ALA A 54 -0.49 4.55 10.97
N LEU A 55 -1.57 4.62 11.75
CA LEU A 55 -2.84 3.94 11.40
C LEU A 55 -3.45 4.51 10.12
N LYS A 56 -3.39 5.84 9.96
CA LYS A 56 -3.85 6.52 8.73
C LYS A 56 -3.03 6.06 7.52
N ALA A 57 -1.69 6.07 7.66
CA ALA A 57 -0.79 5.61 6.61
C ALA A 57 -1.03 4.14 6.25
N ALA A 58 -1.30 3.27 7.23
CA ALA A 58 -1.56 1.85 6.97
C ALA A 58 -2.81 1.67 6.09
N ALA A 59 -3.88 2.40 6.37
CA ALA A 59 -5.09 2.36 5.55
C ALA A 59 -4.87 2.94 4.14
N GLU A 60 -4.25 4.12 4.03
CA GLU A 60 -4.05 4.81 2.75
C GLU A 60 -3.04 4.10 1.83
N LEU A 61 -1.90 3.68 2.37
CA LEU A 61 -0.83 3.05 1.59
C LEU A 61 -1.21 1.62 1.19
N SER A 62 -1.86 0.85 2.07
CA SER A 62 -2.35 -0.48 1.69
C SER A 62 -3.47 -0.39 0.64
N ALA A 63 -4.35 0.61 0.72
CA ALA A 63 -5.35 0.87 -0.31
C ALA A 63 -4.71 1.17 -1.67
N LYS A 64 -3.66 1.99 -1.67
CA LYS A 64 -2.99 2.46 -2.89
C LYS A 64 -2.07 1.42 -3.54
N PHE A 65 -1.32 0.66 -2.75
CA PHE A 65 -0.21 -0.16 -3.26
C PHE A 65 -0.46 -1.68 -3.18
N ILE A 66 -1.41 -2.14 -2.36
CA ILE A 66 -1.76 -3.56 -2.22
C ILE A 66 -3.14 -3.78 -2.87
N SER A 67 -3.16 -4.10 -4.16
CA SER A 67 -4.37 -4.11 -5.00
C SER A 67 -5.09 -5.46 -5.07
N ASP A 68 -4.37 -6.55 -4.79
CA ASP A 68 -4.88 -7.93 -4.80
C ASP A 68 -5.75 -8.27 -3.58
N ARG A 69 -5.72 -7.40 -2.55
CA ARG A 69 -6.44 -7.56 -1.29
C ARG A 69 -7.38 -6.40 -1.00
N LYS A 70 -8.30 -6.65 -0.07
CA LYS A 70 -9.39 -5.75 0.29
C LYS A 70 -9.20 -5.19 1.69
N LEU A 71 -9.66 -3.97 1.92
CA LEU A 71 -9.80 -3.41 3.26
C LEU A 71 -10.91 -4.18 4.02
N PRO A 72 -10.86 -4.20 5.37
CA PRO A 72 -9.82 -3.64 6.24
C PRO A 72 -8.63 -4.59 6.43
N ASP A 73 -8.76 -5.85 5.99
CA ASP A 73 -7.83 -6.97 6.19
C ASP A 73 -6.37 -6.61 5.85
N LYS A 74 -6.11 -6.11 4.63
CA LYS A 74 -4.76 -5.71 4.23
C LYS A 74 -4.13 -4.61 5.10
N ALA A 75 -4.94 -3.73 5.69
CA ALA A 75 -4.43 -2.67 6.56
C ALA A 75 -4.14 -3.19 7.97
N ILE A 76 -4.91 -4.20 8.43
CA ILE A 76 -4.67 -4.92 9.68
C ILE A 76 -3.35 -5.67 9.59
N ASP A 77 -3.11 -6.39 8.50
CA ASP A 77 -1.83 -7.10 8.29
C ASP A 77 -0.63 -6.16 8.32
N VAL A 78 -0.75 -4.98 7.70
CA VAL A 78 0.33 -4.00 7.70
C VAL A 78 0.67 -3.50 9.11
N ILE A 79 -0.33 -3.25 9.98
CA ILE A 79 -0.06 -2.84 11.37
C ILE A 79 0.50 -3.99 12.20
N ASP A 80 0.03 -5.22 11.95
CA ASP A 80 0.49 -6.42 12.64
C ASP A 80 1.95 -6.72 12.31
N GLU A 81 2.29 -6.78 11.02
CA GLU A 81 3.66 -6.96 10.55
C GLU A 81 4.60 -5.87 11.05
N ALA A 82 4.14 -4.61 11.12
CA ALA A 82 4.95 -3.51 11.66
C ALA A 82 5.28 -3.69 13.15
N GLY A 83 4.33 -4.22 13.93
CA GLY A 83 4.54 -4.57 15.34
C GLY A 83 5.47 -5.78 15.48
N ALA A 84 5.18 -6.85 14.74
CA ALA A 84 5.97 -8.08 14.73
C ALA A 84 7.43 -7.84 14.29
N ALA A 85 7.66 -6.93 13.34
CA ALA A 85 9.00 -6.55 12.91
C ALA A 85 9.87 -6.00 14.06
N GLN A 86 9.27 -5.32 15.06
CA GLN A 86 10.00 -4.89 16.25
C GLN A 86 10.36 -6.06 17.17
N MET A 87 9.54 -7.11 17.22
CA MET A 87 9.82 -8.29 18.03
C MET A 87 11.03 -9.09 17.54
N LEU A 88 11.31 -9.03 16.23
CA LEU A 88 12.49 -9.65 15.62
C LEU A 88 13.80 -8.94 15.97
N LEU A 89 13.75 -7.69 16.44
CA LEU A 89 14.94 -6.93 16.81
C LEU A 89 15.38 -7.23 18.25
N PRO A 90 16.69 -7.17 18.56
CA PRO A 90 17.18 -7.20 19.94
C PRO A 90 16.54 -6.09 20.77
N VAL A 91 16.28 -6.36 22.05
CA VAL A 91 15.57 -5.44 22.97
C VAL A 91 16.14 -4.02 22.95
N SER A 92 17.46 -3.87 22.84
CA SER A 92 18.15 -2.57 22.80
C SER A 92 17.84 -1.72 21.54
N ARG A 93 17.36 -2.34 20.46
CA ARG A 93 17.04 -1.70 19.18
C ARG A 93 15.54 -1.62 18.88
N ARG A 94 14.69 -2.17 19.75
CA ARG A 94 13.23 -2.16 19.55
C ARG A 94 12.70 -0.74 19.67
N LYS A 95 11.93 -0.30 18.69
CA LYS A 95 11.16 0.93 18.81
C LYS A 95 9.93 0.66 19.67
N LYS A 96 9.71 1.52 20.66
CA LYS A 96 8.48 1.49 21.48
C LYS A 96 7.28 2.10 20.76
N THR A 97 7.52 2.88 19.71
CA THR A 97 6.47 3.59 18.97
C THR A 97 6.63 3.34 17.48
N ILE A 98 5.55 2.87 16.85
CA ILE A 98 5.41 2.68 15.41
C ILE A 98 4.94 4.00 14.80
N THR A 99 5.71 4.50 13.85
CA THR A 99 5.46 5.73 13.09
C THR A 99 5.12 5.39 11.64
N VAL A 100 4.87 6.42 10.82
CA VAL A 100 4.60 6.26 9.38
C VAL A 100 5.73 5.50 8.68
N LYS A 101 6.99 5.72 9.09
CA LYS A 101 8.15 5.09 8.46
C LYS A 101 8.12 3.56 8.51
N GLU A 102 7.76 2.98 9.66
CA GLU A 102 7.68 1.53 9.79
C GLU A 102 6.56 0.94 8.93
N ILE A 103 5.45 1.67 8.78
CA ILE A 103 4.34 1.28 7.91
C ILE A 103 4.76 1.30 6.44
N GLU A 104 5.48 2.34 6.01
CA GLU A 104 6.02 2.45 4.65
C GLU A 104 6.98 1.31 4.33
N ASP A 105 7.87 0.96 5.27
CA ASP A 105 8.82 -0.15 5.13
C ASP A 105 8.09 -1.49 4.97
N VAL A 106 7.00 -1.71 5.71
CA VAL A 106 6.17 -2.93 5.61
C VAL A 106 5.41 -2.97 4.29
N VAL A 107 4.69 -1.90 3.94
CA VAL A 107 3.94 -1.82 2.68
C VAL A 107 4.87 -2.01 1.49
N ALA A 108 6.06 -1.43 1.51
CA ALA A 108 7.06 -1.60 0.46
C ALA A 108 7.46 -3.08 0.29
N LYS A 109 7.66 -3.81 1.39
CA LYS A 109 7.97 -5.24 1.36
C LYS A 109 6.82 -6.06 0.78
N VAL A 110 5.60 -5.83 1.27
CA VAL A 110 4.40 -6.56 0.81
C VAL A 110 4.12 -6.28 -0.67
N ALA A 111 4.21 -5.01 -1.08
CA ALA A 111 4.01 -4.59 -2.47
C ALA A 111 5.21 -4.89 -3.38
N ARG A 112 6.31 -5.46 -2.85
CA ARG A 112 7.57 -5.74 -3.56
C ARG A 112 8.16 -4.51 -4.26
N MET A 113 8.05 -3.35 -3.61
CA MET A 113 8.58 -2.07 -4.08
C MET A 113 9.79 -1.65 -3.23
N PRO A 114 10.76 -0.89 -3.78
CA PRO A 114 11.83 -0.30 -2.96
C PRO A 114 11.25 0.69 -1.94
N ALA A 115 11.63 0.58 -0.66
CA ALA A 115 11.10 1.45 0.41
C ALA A 115 11.30 2.95 0.16
N LYS A 116 12.40 3.33 -0.49
CA LYS A 116 12.66 4.73 -0.89
C LYS A 116 11.56 5.30 -1.79
N THR A 117 10.88 4.48 -2.59
CA THR A 117 9.82 4.92 -3.50
C THR A 117 8.54 5.33 -2.77
N VAL A 118 8.44 5.04 -1.47
CA VAL A 118 7.29 5.42 -0.62
C VAL A 118 7.54 6.77 0.08
N THR A 119 8.79 7.05 0.47
CA THR A 119 9.20 8.23 1.27
C THR A 119 9.83 9.39 0.50
N SER A 120 10.27 9.17 -0.74
CA SER A 120 11.11 10.15 -1.43
C SER A 120 10.32 11.39 -1.82
N ASN A 121 11.00 12.55 -1.76
CA ASN A 121 10.59 13.78 -2.41
C ASN A 121 10.65 13.54 -3.93
N ASP A 122 9.60 12.89 -4.47
CA ASP A 122 9.52 12.46 -5.87
C ASP A 122 9.90 13.63 -6.80
N ALA A 123 9.57 14.87 -6.41
CA ALA A 123 9.94 16.08 -7.13
C ALA A 123 11.46 16.26 -7.34
N GLU A 124 12.30 16.06 -6.31
CA GLU A 124 13.75 16.20 -6.44
C GLU A 124 14.37 15.06 -7.25
N MET A 125 13.90 13.83 -7.03
CA MET A 125 14.37 12.68 -7.80
C MET A 125 14.02 12.82 -9.28
N LEU A 126 12.80 13.27 -9.59
CA LEU A 126 12.34 13.51 -10.96
C LEU A 126 13.10 14.67 -11.63
N LYS A 127 13.44 15.71 -10.87
CA LYS A 127 14.24 16.84 -11.37
C LYS A 127 15.57 16.36 -11.94
N HIS A 128 16.26 15.48 -11.21
CA HIS A 128 17.58 14.96 -11.60
C HIS A 128 17.54 13.64 -12.39
N LEU A 129 16.36 13.11 -12.70
CA LEU A 129 16.22 11.80 -13.36
C LEU A 129 16.97 11.72 -14.70
N GLU A 130 16.84 12.75 -15.53
CA GLU A 130 17.47 12.79 -16.87
C GLU A 130 19.00 12.89 -16.78
N GLU A 131 19.52 13.76 -15.91
CA GLU A 131 20.95 13.93 -15.65
C GLU A 131 21.56 12.63 -15.14
N ASN A 132 20.90 11.98 -14.17
CA ASN A 132 21.37 10.72 -13.59
C ASN A 132 21.43 9.59 -14.62
N LEU A 133 20.47 9.52 -15.56
CA LEU A 133 20.48 8.51 -16.60
C LEU A 133 21.60 8.73 -17.62
N LYS A 134 21.90 9.99 -17.97
CA LYS A 134 23.01 10.35 -18.87
C LYS A 134 24.40 10.04 -18.29
N LEU A 135 24.53 9.91 -16.97
CA LEU A 135 25.78 9.48 -16.33
C LEU A 135 26.11 7.99 -16.57
N VAL A 136 25.09 7.17 -16.88
CA VAL A 136 25.23 5.71 -17.01
C VAL A 136 24.96 5.21 -18.43
N VAL A 137 24.18 5.94 -19.21
CA VAL A 137 23.79 5.58 -20.58
C VAL A 137 24.28 6.66 -21.54
N PHE A 138 25.21 6.27 -22.42
CA PHE A 138 25.85 7.19 -23.37
C PHE A 138 25.24 7.05 -24.77
N GLY A 139 25.15 8.16 -25.50
CA GLY A 139 24.74 8.17 -26.91
C GLY A 139 23.23 7.97 -27.17
N GLN A 140 22.40 8.03 -26.12
CA GLN A 140 20.95 7.82 -26.21
C GLN A 140 20.15 8.98 -25.59
N ASP A 141 20.62 10.21 -25.76
CA ASP A 141 20.01 11.40 -25.12
C ASP A 141 18.52 11.57 -25.43
N LYS A 142 18.11 11.27 -26.67
CA LYS A 142 16.70 11.35 -27.08
C LYS A 142 15.83 10.33 -26.33
N ALA A 143 16.27 9.09 -26.24
CA ALA A 143 15.54 8.02 -25.53
C ALA A 143 15.45 8.33 -24.03
N ILE A 144 16.54 8.84 -23.43
CA ILE A 144 16.57 9.23 -22.03
C ILE A 144 15.59 10.39 -21.76
N SER A 145 15.53 11.39 -22.64
CA SER A 145 14.62 12.52 -22.50
C SER A 145 13.15 12.10 -22.60
N GLU A 146 12.79 11.26 -23.59
CA GLU A 146 11.43 10.73 -23.76
C GLU A 146 10.97 9.88 -22.56
N LEU A 147 11.86 9.01 -22.06
CA LEU A 147 11.61 8.21 -20.87
C LEU A 147 11.41 9.09 -19.63
N ALA A 148 12.31 10.06 -19.41
CA ALA A 148 12.24 10.96 -18.27
C ALA A 148 10.96 11.82 -18.30
N ALA A 149 10.54 12.29 -19.48
CA ALA A 149 9.31 13.05 -19.66
C ALA A 149 8.07 12.20 -19.32
N ALA A 150 7.99 10.97 -19.81
CA ALA A 150 6.89 10.05 -19.52
C ALA A 150 6.78 9.73 -18.01
N ILE A 151 7.92 9.48 -17.34
CA ILE A 151 7.95 9.22 -15.90
C ILE A 151 7.53 10.47 -15.10
N LYS A 152 8.03 11.67 -15.46
CA LYS A 152 7.63 12.95 -14.84
C LYS A 152 6.12 13.19 -14.99
N MET A 153 5.56 12.95 -16.18
CA MET A 153 4.13 13.10 -16.45
C MET A 153 3.28 12.12 -15.63
N SER A 154 3.67 10.85 -15.56
CA SER A 154 2.96 9.85 -14.74
C SER A 154 2.98 10.19 -13.25
N ARG A 155 4.05 10.83 -12.76
CA ARG A 155 4.19 11.21 -11.34
C ARG A 155 3.50 12.52 -11.00
N ALA A 156 3.29 13.40 -11.97
CA ALA A 156 2.51 14.62 -11.82
C ALA A 156 0.98 14.37 -11.76
N GLY A 157 0.53 13.11 -11.80
CA GLY A 157 -0.90 12.76 -11.80
C GLY A 157 -1.61 13.07 -13.12
N LEU A 158 -0.87 13.42 -14.17
CA LEU A 158 -1.42 13.72 -15.50
C LEU A 158 -1.67 12.43 -16.32
N ARG A 159 -1.96 11.31 -15.63
CA ARG A 159 -2.16 9.99 -16.25
C ARG A 159 -3.50 9.39 -15.84
N ASP A 160 -4.02 8.58 -16.75
CA ASP A 160 -5.06 7.59 -16.48
C ASP A 160 -4.59 6.54 -15.45
N GLU A 161 -5.32 6.40 -14.35
CA GLU A 161 -5.00 5.47 -13.26
C GLU A 161 -5.02 4.00 -13.73
N GLN A 162 -5.78 3.67 -14.78
CA GLN A 162 -5.92 2.30 -15.28
C GLN A 162 -4.84 1.85 -16.28
N LYS A 163 -3.92 2.75 -16.68
CA LYS A 163 -2.86 2.45 -17.66
C LYS A 163 -1.49 2.30 -17.00
N PRO A 164 -0.52 1.55 -17.57
CA PRO A 164 0.85 1.49 -17.05
C PRO A 164 1.57 2.86 -17.09
N ILE A 165 2.66 3.00 -16.31
CA ILE A 165 3.47 4.25 -16.21
C ILE A 165 4.03 4.69 -17.57
N GLY A 166 4.40 3.72 -18.39
CA GLY A 166 4.76 3.92 -19.78
C GLY A 166 4.85 2.57 -20.48
N SER A 167 4.65 2.60 -21.80
CA SER A 167 4.83 1.46 -22.69
C SER A 167 5.80 1.92 -23.78
N TYR A 168 7.01 1.38 -23.77
CA TYR A 168 8.11 1.80 -24.64
C TYR A 168 8.51 0.62 -25.54
N LEU A 169 8.87 0.90 -26.79
CA LEU A 169 9.44 -0.05 -27.75
C LEU A 169 10.69 0.56 -28.38
#